data_AF-G9XRB9-F1
#
_entry.id   AF-G9XRB9-F1
#
_cell.length_a   1.000
_cell.length_b   1.000
_cell.length_c   1.000
_cell.angle_alpha   90.00
_cell.angle_beta   90.00
_cell.angle_gamma   90.00
#
_symmetry.space_group_name_H-M   'P 1'
#
loop_
_entity.id
_entity.type
_entity.pdbx_description
1 polymer ?
#
loop_
_entity_poly.entity_id
_entity_poly.type
_entity_poly.pdbx_seq_one_letter_code
_entity_poly.pdbx_strand_id
1 'polypeptide(L)'
;MFRLTKKLLLVFTVIAFTFTFTVGCSAQSNPPQASSGLQEQSPSSEPQPQNEPEQTAPDSQITNPPSSSNQTDSSQALLVSIRELAEKGKVINSDFAAKLTVIEDVEKKWGKPDSVDWVAAAKGNYAVYADHAMVFGFNKGSQIFEVRSFDKQLQNITLSKVKNSFGTPAYTATVGEEDIIGYTAGEEFKILLVFPKATSANPDPALDHYSVLYPQGTVNSMANDPGRQW
;
A
#
# COMPACT_ATOMS: atom_id res chain seq x y z
N MET A 1 -17.75 -10.30 2.16
CA MET A 1 -17.98 -11.37 1.17
C MET A 1 -17.60 -10.82 -0.20
N PHE A 2 -16.35 -11.00 -0.62
CA PHE A 2 -15.85 -10.44 -1.89
C PHE A 2 -16.48 -11.15 -3.09
N ARG A 3 -17.04 -10.40 -4.03
CA ARG A 3 -17.57 -10.91 -5.30
C ARG A 3 -16.57 -10.65 -6.43
N LEU A 4 -15.52 -11.46 -6.49
CA LEU A 4 -14.59 -11.46 -7.61
C LEU A 4 -15.27 -12.12 -8.83
N THR A 5 -15.75 -11.31 -9.77
CA THR A 5 -16.48 -11.79 -10.96
C THR A 5 -15.51 -12.28 -12.03
N LYS A 6 -15.31 -13.60 -12.09
CA LYS A 6 -14.50 -14.26 -13.15
C LYS A 6 -15.07 -13.99 -14.54
N LYS A 7 -14.35 -13.21 -15.36
CA LYS A 7 -14.44 -13.08 -16.82
C LYS A 7 -13.03 -12.74 -17.34
N LEU A 8 -12.52 -13.24 -18.45
CA LEU A 8 -13.00 -14.24 -19.40
C LEU A 8 -11.76 -14.96 -19.95
N LEU A 9 -11.80 -16.28 -20.10
CA LEU A 9 -10.69 -17.05 -20.68
C LEU A 9 -10.54 -16.72 -22.17
N LEU A 10 -9.35 -16.33 -22.62
CA LEU A 10 -9.01 -16.35 -24.05
C LEU A 10 -7.70 -17.10 -24.24
N VAL A 11 -7.82 -18.25 -24.92
CA VAL A 11 -6.74 -19.21 -25.16
C VAL A 11 -5.84 -18.67 -26.27
N PHE A 12 -4.54 -18.58 -26.02
CA PHE A 12 -3.54 -18.49 -27.08
C PHE A 12 -2.58 -19.68 -27.05
N THR A 13 -2.34 -20.18 -28.26
CA THR A 13 -1.81 -21.50 -28.57
C THR A 13 -0.34 -21.66 -28.20
N VAL A 14 0.01 -22.86 -27.76
CA VAL A 14 1.39 -23.31 -27.50
C VAL A 14 2.29 -23.11 -28.72
N ILE A 15 3.42 -22.43 -28.54
CA ILE A 15 4.63 -22.62 -29.34
C ILE A 15 5.74 -23.04 -28.39
N ALA A 16 6.06 -24.34 -28.39
CA ALA A 16 7.17 -24.86 -27.61
C ALA A 16 8.48 -24.51 -28.33
N PHE A 17 9.35 -23.73 -27.66
CA PHE A 17 10.73 -23.53 -28.10
C PHE A 17 11.69 -24.09 -27.05
N THR A 18 12.11 -25.33 -27.26
CA THR A 18 13.06 -26.03 -26.41
C THR A 18 14.48 -25.51 -26.67
N PHE A 19 15.04 -24.73 -25.75
CA PHE A 19 16.48 -24.46 -25.72
C PHE A 19 17.16 -25.30 -24.64
N THR A 20 18.16 -26.08 -25.06
CA THR A 20 18.88 -27.04 -24.24
C THR A 20 20.15 -26.44 -23.62
N PHE A 21 20.32 -26.66 -22.31
CA PHE A 21 21.56 -26.78 -21.53
C PHE A 21 22.83 -26.01 -21.98
N THR A 22 23.39 -25.24 -21.04
CA THR A 22 24.70 -25.59 -20.44
C THR A 22 24.71 -25.27 -18.94
N VAL A 23 25.27 -26.18 -18.15
CA VAL A 23 25.48 -26.02 -16.70
C VAL A 23 26.89 -25.47 -16.48
N GLY A 24 27.02 -24.39 -15.71
CA GLY A 24 28.31 -23.85 -15.28
C GLY A 24 28.43 -23.88 -13.76
N CYS A 25 29.23 -24.81 -13.23
CA CYS A 25 29.56 -24.88 -11.81
C CYS A 25 30.95 -24.27 -11.53
N SER A 26 31.07 -23.46 -10.49
CA SER A 26 32.36 -23.21 -9.82
C SER A 26 32.16 -23.05 -8.30
N ALA A 27 32.91 -23.83 -7.54
CA ALA A 27 32.90 -23.89 -6.08
C ALA A 27 33.65 -22.66 -5.49
N GLN A 28 33.11 -21.94 -4.50
CA GLN A 28 33.25 -22.15 -3.05
C GLN A 28 34.66 -21.92 -2.47
N SER A 29 34.76 -20.91 -1.60
CA SER A 29 35.75 -20.84 -0.52
C SER A 29 35.22 -20.00 0.67
N ASN A 30 35.35 -20.55 1.88
CA ASN A 30 35.09 -19.93 3.19
C ASN A 30 35.59 -20.93 4.26
N PRO A 31 35.94 -20.52 5.49
CA PRO A 31 36.38 -19.21 5.99
C PRO A 31 37.80 -19.33 6.62
N PRO A 32 38.18 -18.46 7.59
CA PRO A 32 38.36 -19.00 8.93
C PRO A 32 37.77 -18.16 10.07
N GLN A 33 37.65 -18.82 11.22
CA GLN A 33 36.97 -18.40 12.44
C GLN A 33 37.99 -17.94 13.52
N ALA A 34 37.60 -17.05 14.42
CA ALA A 34 38.26 -16.82 15.71
C ALA A 34 37.19 -16.63 16.80
N SER A 35 37.48 -17.03 18.04
CA SER A 35 36.48 -17.27 19.10
C SER A 35 36.79 -16.53 20.41
N SER A 36 35.92 -16.77 21.42
CA SER A 36 36.03 -16.40 22.86
C SER A 36 35.44 -15.04 23.23
N GLY A 37 34.67 -14.88 24.32
CA GLY A 37 34.16 -15.87 25.29
C GLY A 37 33.69 -15.20 26.61
N LEU A 38 32.94 -15.94 27.46
CA LEU A 38 32.39 -15.56 28.80
C LEU A 38 31.12 -14.65 28.75
N GLN A 39 29.97 -14.98 29.38
CA GLN A 39 29.64 -15.10 30.83
C GLN A 39 29.95 -13.80 31.60
N GLU A 40 29.11 -13.21 32.47
CA GLU A 40 27.74 -13.50 32.98
C GLU A 40 27.12 -12.14 33.46
N GLN A 41 25.97 -11.94 34.13
CA GLN A 41 25.02 -12.78 34.89
C GLN A 41 23.61 -12.12 34.90
N SER A 42 22.62 -12.73 35.57
CA SER A 42 21.35 -12.07 36.02
C SER A 42 21.38 -11.89 37.55
N PRO A 43 20.57 -10.99 38.13
CA PRO A 43 19.50 -11.55 38.96
C PRO A 43 18.14 -10.83 38.88
N SER A 44 17.09 -11.63 39.03
CA SER A 44 15.71 -11.25 39.31
C SER A 44 15.54 -10.78 40.77
N SER A 45 14.56 -9.90 41.04
CA SER A 45 13.82 -9.85 42.31
C SER A 45 12.50 -9.10 42.15
N GLU A 46 11.39 -9.83 42.20
CA GLU A 46 10.04 -9.33 42.50
C GLU A 46 9.78 -9.51 44.01
N PRO A 47 8.96 -8.66 44.65
CA PRO A 47 7.69 -9.21 45.16
C PRO A 47 6.49 -8.23 45.21
N GLN A 48 5.31 -8.75 44.83
CA GLN A 48 3.96 -8.30 45.23
C GLN A 48 3.62 -8.79 46.68
N PRO A 49 2.47 -8.50 47.35
CA PRO A 49 1.25 -7.75 46.95
C PRO A 49 0.58 -6.84 48.03
N GLN A 50 -0.70 -6.47 47.79
CA GLN A 50 -1.78 -6.07 48.74
C GLN A 50 -1.79 -4.60 49.25
N ASN A 51 -2.85 -3.78 49.14
CA ASN A 51 -4.31 -4.04 49.30
C ASN A 51 -5.21 -2.97 48.61
N GLU A 52 -6.48 -3.34 48.37
CA GLU A 52 -7.64 -2.43 48.15
C GLU A 52 -8.37 -2.16 49.50
N PRO A 53 -9.21 -1.10 49.65
CA PRO A 53 -10.64 -1.28 49.32
C PRO A 53 -11.43 -0.02 48.85
N GLU A 54 -12.27 -0.22 47.83
CA GLU A 54 -13.74 0.03 47.77
C GLU A 54 -14.42 1.41 48.07
N GLN A 55 -15.33 1.81 47.13
CA GLN A 55 -16.48 2.76 47.20
C GLN A 55 -16.19 4.26 47.46
N THR A 56 -16.93 5.25 46.91
CA THR A 56 -18.38 5.32 46.65
C THR A 56 -18.71 6.33 45.52
N ALA A 57 -19.84 6.16 44.80
CA ALA A 57 -20.41 7.19 43.90
C ALA A 57 -21.38 8.14 44.64
N PRO A 58 -21.71 9.31 44.08
CA PRO A 58 -23.10 9.46 43.64
C PRO A 58 -23.32 10.21 42.30
N ASP A 59 -24.48 9.86 41.73
CA ASP A 59 -25.22 10.39 40.58
C ASP A 59 -25.31 11.94 40.45
N SER A 60 -25.19 12.49 39.23
CA SER A 60 -26.37 12.91 38.41
C SER A 60 -26.03 13.69 37.12
N GLN A 61 -26.71 13.31 36.02
CA GLN A 61 -27.02 14.05 34.78
C GLN A 61 -25.91 14.82 33.99
N ILE A 62 -25.76 14.48 32.70
CA ILE A 62 -25.73 15.43 31.56
C ILE A 62 -25.97 14.69 30.22
N THR A 63 -26.93 15.23 29.47
CA THR A 63 -27.20 15.20 28.01
C THR A 63 -26.42 14.25 27.08
N ASN A 64 -27.16 13.46 26.28
CA ASN A 64 -26.64 12.73 25.10
C ASN A 64 -25.92 13.67 24.10
N PRO A 65 -24.67 13.40 23.70
CA PRO A 65 -24.04 14.06 22.57
C PRO A 65 -24.51 13.46 21.23
N PRO A 66 -24.58 14.25 20.14
CA PRO A 66 -24.81 13.70 18.81
C PRO A 66 -23.61 12.85 18.37
N SER A 67 -23.87 11.60 17.98
CA SER A 67 -22.84 10.63 17.55
C SER A 67 -22.25 10.95 16.17
N SER A 68 -21.51 12.06 16.06
CA SER A 68 -20.91 12.52 14.78
C SER A 68 -19.49 13.11 14.89
N SER A 69 -18.99 13.44 16.09
CA SER A 69 -17.65 14.03 16.27
C SER A 69 -16.52 13.05 15.94
N ASN A 70 -16.48 11.91 16.63
CA ASN A 70 -15.30 11.04 16.69
C ASN A 70 -14.94 10.39 15.33
N GLN A 71 -15.91 10.26 14.42
CA GLN A 71 -15.68 9.75 13.05
C GLN A 71 -15.03 10.80 12.12
N THR A 72 -15.25 12.09 12.39
CA THR A 72 -14.66 13.17 11.61
C THR A 72 -13.16 13.22 11.88
N ASP A 73 -12.78 13.25 13.16
CA ASP A 73 -11.39 13.32 13.62
C ASP A 73 -10.55 12.14 13.12
N SER A 74 -11.09 10.91 13.17
CA SER A 74 -10.37 9.72 12.71
C SER A 74 -10.13 9.72 11.19
N SER A 75 -11.11 10.15 10.40
CA SER A 75 -10.93 10.28 8.93
C SER A 75 -9.95 11.39 8.54
N GLN A 76 -9.89 12.47 9.33
CA GLN A 76 -8.94 13.55 9.11
C GLN A 76 -7.51 13.13 9.48
N ALA A 77 -7.32 12.45 10.62
CA ALA A 77 -6.03 11.89 11.01
C ALA A 77 -5.50 10.90 9.96
N LEU A 78 -6.37 10.04 9.42
CA LEU A 78 -6.01 9.12 8.33
C LEU A 78 -5.54 9.86 7.06
N LEU A 79 -6.22 10.94 6.66
CA LEU A 79 -5.80 11.74 5.50
C LEU A 79 -4.43 12.39 5.72
N VAL A 80 -4.15 12.89 6.92
CA VAL A 80 -2.81 13.39 7.28
C VAL A 80 -1.76 12.29 7.16
N SER A 81 -2.01 11.10 7.74
CA SER A 81 -1.07 9.97 7.63
C SER A 81 -0.86 9.50 6.18
N ILE A 82 -1.90 9.49 5.34
CA ILE A 82 -1.78 9.18 3.91
C ILE A 82 -0.80 10.13 3.21
N ARG A 83 -0.88 11.44 3.50
CA ARG A 83 0.02 12.45 2.92
C ARG A 83 1.46 12.29 3.42
N GLU A 84 1.66 12.16 4.72
CA GLU A 84 3.00 12.00 5.35
C GLU A 84 3.72 10.70 4.97
N LEU A 85 2.97 9.64 4.65
CA LEU A 85 3.51 8.38 4.14
C LEU A 85 3.83 8.47 2.65
N ALA A 86 3.00 9.16 1.87
CA ALA A 86 3.21 9.32 0.43
C ALA A 86 4.48 10.10 0.08
N GLU A 87 4.86 11.09 0.89
CA GLU A 87 6.14 11.81 0.77
C GLU A 87 7.36 10.88 0.96
N LYS A 88 7.16 9.71 1.57
CA LYS A 88 8.16 8.67 1.80
C LYS A 88 7.98 7.47 0.84
N GLY A 89 7.14 7.62 -0.19
CA GLY A 89 6.82 6.58 -1.16
C GLY A 89 5.90 5.46 -0.63
N LYS A 90 5.32 5.60 0.58
CA LYS A 90 4.57 4.55 1.27
C LYS A 90 3.07 4.78 1.28
N VAL A 91 2.32 3.70 1.45
CA VAL A 91 0.89 3.70 1.83
C VAL A 91 0.72 3.29 3.29
N ILE A 92 -0.48 3.48 3.84
CA ILE A 92 -0.89 2.93 5.14
C ILE A 92 -0.70 1.41 5.20
N ASN A 93 -0.37 0.91 6.38
CA ASN A 93 -0.27 -0.52 6.68
C ASN A 93 0.72 -1.31 5.79
N SER A 94 1.68 -0.62 5.15
CA SER A 94 2.74 -1.21 4.34
C SER A 94 4.12 -0.66 4.72
N ASP A 95 5.08 -1.55 4.91
CA ASP A 95 6.49 -1.17 5.13
C ASP A 95 7.22 -0.82 3.84
N PHE A 96 6.68 -1.23 2.68
CA PHE A 96 7.34 -1.09 1.38
C PHE A 96 7.05 0.26 0.73
N ALA A 97 8.05 0.78 0.02
CA ALA A 97 8.01 2.12 -0.56
C ALA A 97 8.32 2.08 -2.06
N ALA A 98 7.50 2.76 -2.86
CA ALA A 98 7.86 3.08 -4.23
C ALA A 98 9.24 3.77 -4.27
N LYS A 99 9.96 3.63 -5.39
CA LYS A 99 11.39 3.98 -5.57
C LYS A 99 12.38 3.10 -4.80
N LEU A 100 12.13 2.81 -3.52
CA LEU A 100 13.17 2.26 -2.63
C LEU A 100 13.18 0.72 -2.52
N THR A 101 12.04 0.05 -2.67
CA THR A 101 11.96 -1.42 -2.56
C THR A 101 11.83 -2.11 -3.91
N VAL A 102 12.37 -3.32 -4.02
CA VAL A 102 12.15 -4.22 -5.16
C VAL A 102 11.10 -5.29 -4.81
N ILE A 103 10.48 -5.91 -5.81
CA ILE A 103 9.41 -6.89 -5.56
C ILE A 103 9.90 -8.14 -4.81
N GLU A 104 11.17 -8.52 -4.96
CA GLU A 104 11.79 -9.65 -4.27
C GLU A 104 11.87 -9.43 -2.74
N ASP A 105 11.94 -8.18 -2.25
CA ASP A 105 11.88 -7.88 -0.82
C ASP A 105 10.47 -8.14 -0.25
N VAL A 106 9.44 -7.87 -1.04
CA VAL A 106 8.05 -8.21 -0.71
C VAL A 106 7.90 -9.72 -0.69
N GLU A 107 8.37 -10.41 -1.75
CA GLU A 107 8.28 -11.87 -1.82
C GLU A 107 9.00 -12.58 -0.67
N LYS A 108 10.14 -12.04 -0.23
CA LYS A 108 10.91 -12.56 0.90
C LYS A 108 10.19 -12.43 2.23
N LYS A 109 9.34 -11.41 2.41
CA LYS A 109 8.64 -11.12 3.67
C LYS A 109 7.21 -11.66 3.71
N TRP A 110 6.50 -11.68 2.59
CA TRP A 110 5.08 -12.06 2.46
C TRP A 110 4.83 -13.33 1.64
N GLY A 111 5.86 -13.90 0.99
CA GLY A 111 5.71 -15.02 0.07
C GLY A 111 5.35 -14.57 -1.35
N LYS A 112 5.06 -15.52 -2.25
CA LYS A 112 4.68 -15.19 -3.63
C LYS A 112 3.32 -14.47 -3.68
N PRO A 113 3.12 -13.53 -4.62
CA PRO A 113 1.83 -12.88 -4.83
C PRO A 113 0.77 -13.87 -5.36
N ASP A 114 -0.51 -13.54 -5.15
CA ASP A 114 -1.67 -14.29 -5.65
C ASP A 114 -1.72 -14.31 -7.20
N SER A 115 -1.37 -13.18 -7.82
CA SER A 115 -1.19 -13.04 -9.26
C SER A 115 -0.15 -11.97 -9.60
N VAL A 116 0.39 -12.06 -10.83
CA VAL A 116 1.21 -11.00 -11.42
C VAL A 116 0.73 -10.79 -12.85
N ASP A 117 0.20 -9.60 -13.13
CA ASP A 117 -0.37 -9.25 -14.44
C ASP A 117 0.38 -8.05 -15.06
N TRP A 118 0.69 -8.13 -16.37
CA TRP A 118 1.29 -7.02 -17.11
C TRP A 118 0.21 -6.01 -17.54
N VAL A 119 0.30 -4.79 -17.03
CA VAL A 119 -0.64 -3.71 -17.35
C VAL A 119 -0.01 -2.80 -18.41
N ALA A 120 -0.39 -2.99 -19.68
CA ALA A 120 0.21 -2.29 -20.82
C ALA A 120 0.15 -0.75 -20.73
N ALA A 121 -0.91 -0.18 -20.14
CA ALA A 121 -1.06 1.26 -19.96
C ALA A 121 -0.06 1.84 -18.93
N ALA A 122 0.27 1.08 -17.89
CA ALA A 122 1.25 1.44 -16.87
C ALA A 122 2.66 0.92 -17.17
N LYS A 123 2.81 0.06 -18.20
CA LYS A 123 4.08 -0.49 -18.70
C LYS A 123 4.90 -1.20 -17.60
N GLY A 124 4.18 -1.88 -16.71
CA GLY A 124 4.72 -2.59 -15.56
C GLY A 124 3.90 -3.83 -15.21
N ASN A 125 4.50 -4.67 -14.37
CA ASN A 125 3.83 -5.81 -13.76
C ASN A 125 3.14 -5.36 -12.47
N TYR A 126 1.98 -5.92 -12.17
CA TYR A 126 1.22 -5.64 -10.94
C TYR A 126 1.09 -6.95 -10.14
N ALA A 127 1.79 -7.02 -9.01
CA ALA A 127 1.72 -8.15 -8.08
C ALA A 127 0.61 -7.92 -7.06
N VAL A 128 -0.33 -8.86 -6.96
CA VAL A 128 -1.47 -8.80 -6.04
C VAL A 128 -1.17 -9.58 -4.76
N TYR A 129 -1.45 -8.96 -3.61
CA TYR A 129 -1.38 -9.57 -2.28
C TYR A 129 -2.71 -9.33 -1.56
N ALA A 130 -3.69 -10.20 -1.82
CA ALA A 130 -5.08 -10.04 -1.39
C ALA A 130 -5.23 -10.08 0.13
N ASP A 131 -4.52 -10.97 0.82
CA ASP A 131 -4.51 -11.07 2.29
C ASP A 131 -3.91 -9.82 2.97
N HIS A 132 -3.10 -9.05 2.24
CA HIS A 132 -2.53 -7.78 2.69
C HIS A 132 -3.30 -6.54 2.18
N ALA A 133 -4.39 -6.73 1.42
CA ALA A 133 -5.14 -5.67 0.74
C ALA A 133 -4.23 -4.72 -0.08
N MET A 134 -3.21 -5.29 -0.74
CA MET A 134 -2.10 -4.54 -1.34
C MET A 134 -1.82 -5.00 -2.77
N VAL A 135 -1.43 -4.05 -3.62
CA VAL A 135 -0.93 -4.32 -4.98
C VAL A 135 0.34 -3.48 -5.22
N PHE A 136 1.35 -4.09 -5.83
CA PHE A 136 2.62 -3.43 -6.17
C PHE A 136 2.82 -3.40 -7.69
N GLY A 137 2.90 -2.19 -8.25
CA GLY A 137 3.35 -1.96 -9.62
C GLY A 137 4.88 -1.90 -9.67
N PHE A 138 5.52 -2.77 -10.44
CA PHE A 138 6.98 -2.85 -10.56
C PHE A 138 7.46 -2.93 -12.01
N ASN A 139 8.63 -2.35 -12.27
CA ASN A 139 9.21 -2.26 -13.60
C ASN A 139 10.07 -3.49 -13.95
N LYS A 140 10.68 -3.50 -15.14
CA LYS A 140 11.51 -4.62 -15.61
C LYS A 140 12.79 -4.87 -14.78
N GLY A 141 13.23 -3.89 -13.99
CA GLY A 141 14.33 -4.00 -13.04
C GLY A 141 13.85 -4.31 -11.61
N SER A 142 12.66 -4.87 -11.46
CA SER A 142 12.00 -5.23 -10.19
C SER A 142 11.71 -4.10 -9.20
N GLN A 143 12.16 -2.86 -9.46
CA GLN A 143 11.85 -1.70 -8.64
C GLN A 143 10.35 -1.41 -8.64
N ILE A 144 9.79 -1.27 -7.43
CA ILE A 144 8.41 -0.87 -7.23
C ILE A 144 8.27 0.63 -7.56
N PHE A 145 7.42 0.95 -8.52
CA PHE A 145 7.06 2.32 -8.91
C PHE A 145 5.66 2.72 -8.42
N GLU A 146 4.81 1.78 -8.03
CA GLU A 146 3.48 2.06 -7.47
C GLU A 146 3.20 1.14 -6.29
N VAL A 147 2.76 1.69 -5.16
CA VAL A 147 2.21 0.93 -4.03
C VAL A 147 0.75 1.31 -3.89
N ARG A 148 -0.17 0.34 -3.92
CA ARG A 148 -1.62 0.55 -3.93
C ARG A 148 -2.32 -0.19 -2.80
N SER A 149 -3.02 0.55 -1.95
CA SER A 149 -3.77 0.04 -0.78
C SER A 149 -5.26 0.00 -1.06
N PHE A 150 -5.88 -1.13 -0.73
CA PHE A 150 -7.33 -1.38 -0.70
C PHE A 150 -7.83 -1.53 0.74
N ASP A 151 -7.19 -0.84 1.71
CA ASP A 151 -7.54 -1.00 3.11
C ASP A 151 -8.99 -0.56 3.39
N LYS A 152 -9.72 -1.34 4.18
CA LYS A 152 -11.12 -1.09 4.53
C LYS A 152 -11.30 0.24 5.26
N GLN A 153 -10.28 0.75 5.95
CA GLN A 153 -10.34 2.04 6.64
C GLN A 153 -10.50 3.23 5.68
N LEU A 154 -10.18 3.06 4.39
CA LEU A 154 -10.37 4.07 3.34
C LEU A 154 -11.85 4.41 3.12
N GLN A 155 -12.76 3.47 3.39
CA GLN A 155 -14.21 3.67 3.24
C GLN A 155 -14.80 4.74 4.19
N ASN A 156 -14.03 5.23 5.18
CA ASN A 156 -14.38 6.36 6.05
C ASN A 156 -14.08 7.75 5.43
N ILE A 157 -13.39 7.76 4.28
CA ILE A 157 -12.99 8.95 3.52
C ILE A 157 -13.93 9.11 2.33
N THR A 158 -14.55 10.28 2.19
CA THR A 158 -15.35 10.64 1.01
C THR A 158 -14.61 11.63 0.12
N LEU A 159 -15.03 11.75 -1.14
CA LEU A 159 -14.46 12.66 -2.14
C LEU A 159 -14.37 14.12 -1.65
N SER A 160 -15.40 14.59 -0.93
CA SER A 160 -15.46 15.93 -0.35
C SER A 160 -14.45 16.11 0.79
N LYS A 161 -14.32 15.11 1.69
CA LYS A 161 -13.29 15.12 2.76
C LYS A 161 -11.87 15.23 2.18
N VAL A 162 -11.58 14.50 1.10
CA VAL A 162 -10.26 14.62 0.43
C VAL A 162 -10.06 16.02 -0.11
N LYS A 163 -11.02 16.57 -0.87
CA LYS A 163 -10.90 17.93 -1.42
C LYS A 163 -10.76 19.00 -0.33
N ASN A 164 -11.46 18.84 0.80
CA ASN A 164 -11.37 19.74 1.94
C ASN A 164 -10.02 19.65 2.66
N SER A 165 -9.48 18.45 2.88
CA SER A 165 -8.20 18.27 3.58
C SER A 165 -6.98 18.47 2.70
N PHE A 166 -7.05 18.10 1.42
CA PHE A 166 -5.91 18.09 0.51
C PHE A 166 -5.87 19.31 -0.42
N GLY A 167 -6.99 20.02 -0.58
CA GLY A 167 -7.16 21.14 -1.50
C GLY A 167 -7.54 20.70 -2.91
N THR A 168 -7.31 21.58 -3.88
CA THR A 168 -7.53 21.32 -5.30
C THR A 168 -6.63 20.18 -5.81
N PRO A 169 -7.16 19.14 -6.46
CA PRO A 169 -6.35 18.11 -7.12
C PRO A 169 -5.44 18.72 -8.20
N ALA A 170 -4.22 18.22 -8.30
CA ALA A 170 -3.29 18.52 -9.39
C ALA A 170 -3.59 17.69 -10.67
N TYR A 171 -4.42 16.66 -10.54
CA TYR A 171 -4.88 15.81 -11.65
C TYR A 171 -6.30 15.31 -11.39
N THR A 172 -7.08 15.14 -12.45
CA THR A 172 -8.39 14.51 -12.43
C THR A 172 -8.63 13.73 -13.72
N ALA A 173 -9.16 12.51 -13.63
CA ALA A 173 -9.58 11.73 -14.79
C ALA A 173 -10.79 10.84 -14.43
N THR A 174 -11.54 10.41 -15.43
CA THR A 174 -12.59 9.40 -15.30
C THR A 174 -12.22 8.21 -16.18
N VAL A 175 -12.21 7.00 -15.61
CA VAL A 175 -11.88 5.76 -16.32
C VAL A 175 -13.01 4.76 -16.09
N GLY A 176 -13.87 4.58 -17.11
CA GLY A 176 -15.09 3.78 -16.97
C GLY A 176 -16.05 4.37 -15.94
N GLU A 177 -16.30 3.63 -14.86
CA GLU A 177 -17.16 4.01 -13.74
C GLU A 177 -16.37 4.43 -12.49
N GLU A 178 -15.11 4.83 -12.67
CA GLU A 178 -14.24 5.36 -11.61
C GLU A 178 -13.79 6.80 -11.92
N ASP A 179 -13.78 7.65 -10.89
CA ASP A 179 -13.15 8.97 -10.91
C ASP A 179 -11.84 8.93 -10.11
N ILE A 180 -10.76 9.39 -10.73
CA ILE A 180 -9.41 9.45 -10.17
C ILE A 180 -9.09 10.92 -9.88
N ILE A 181 -8.66 11.22 -8.66
CA ILE A 181 -8.07 12.52 -8.31
C ILE A 181 -6.62 12.35 -7.83
N GLY A 182 -5.74 13.23 -8.29
CA GLY A 182 -4.31 13.16 -8.05
C GLY A 182 -3.77 14.37 -7.30
N TYR A 183 -2.83 14.12 -6.38
CA TYR A 183 -2.09 15.12 -5.62
C TYR A 183 -0.58 14.84 -5.68
N THR A 184 0.25 15.87 -5.56
CA THR A 184 1.70 15.71 -5.37
C THR A 184 2.03 15.38 -3.91
N ALA A 185 3.03 14.55 -3.68
CA ALA A 185 3.59 14.26 -2.36
C ALA A 185 5.12 14.44 -2.43
N GLY A 186 5.60 15.57 -1.92
CA GLY A 186 6.96 16.03 -2.17
C GLY A 186 7.25 16.24 -3.66
N GLU A 187 8.53 16.17 -4.02
CA GLU A 187 9.01 16.33 -5.41
C GLU A 187 8.88 15.05 -6.23
N GLU A 188 9.02 13.88 -5.58
CA GLU A 188 9.20 12.60 -6.26
C GLU A 188 7.93 11.77 -6.45
N PHE A 189 6.92 11.96 -5.61
CA PHE A 189 5.77 11.06 -5.54
C PHE A 189 4.44 11.74 -5.88
N LYS A 190 3.47 10.93 -6.30
CA LYS A 190 2.07 11.30 -6.52
C LYS A 190 1.17 10.42 -5.67
N ILE A 191 0.09 10.99 -5.14
CA ILE A 191 -1.04 10.25 -4.57
C ILE A 191 -2.12 10.21 -5.63
N LEU A 192 -2.60 9.02 -5.99
CA LEU A 192 -3.81 8.85 -6.81
C LEU A 192 -4.88 8.19 -5.96
N LEU A 193 -6.03 8.86 -5.82
CA LEU A 193 -7.17 8.40 -5.03
C LEU A 193 -8.31 8.06 -6.00
N VAL A 194 -8.83 6.84 -5.91
CA VAL A 194 -9.82 6.29 -6.85
C VAL A 194 -11.16 6.12 -6.16
N PHE A 195 -12.18 6.74 -6.74
CA PHE A 195 -13.55 6.73 -6.25
C PHE A 195 -14.46 6.07 -7.28
N PRO A 196 -15.52 5.35 -6.87
CA PRO A 196 -16.66 5.11 -7.74
C PRO A 196 -17.18 6.45 -8.27
N LYS A 197 -17.51 6.50 -9.55
CA LYS A 197 -17.97 7.72 -10.22
C LYS A 197 -19.17 8.33 -9.51
N ALA A 198 -19.13 9.65 -9.28
CA ALA A 198 -20.19 10.35 -8.57
C ALA A 198 -21.52 10.30 -9.37
N THR A 199 -22.63 10.03 -8.68
CA THR A 199 -23.98 9.96 -9.28
C THR A 199 -24.97 10.81 -8.49
N SER A 200 -26.16 11.07 -9.03
CA SER A 200 -27.22 11.76 -8.28
C SER A 200 -27.67 11.02 -7.01
N ALA A 201 -27.48 9.69 -6.96
CA ALA A 201 -27.79 8.87 -5.78
C ALA A 201 -26.62 8.78 -4.78
N ASN A 202 -25.38 8.98 -5.26
CA ASN A 202 -24.18 9.03 -4.45
C ASN A 202 -23.24 10.13 -4.96
N PRO A 203 -23.47 11.41 -4.58
CA PRO A 203 -22.70 12.54 -5.09
C PRO A 203 -21.36 12.74 -4.36
N ASP A 204 -21.17 12.09 -3.21
CA ASP A 204 -19.95 12.14 -2.41
C ASP A 204 -19.43 10.72 -2.09
N PRO A 205 -18.93 10.00 -3.11
CA PRO A 205 -18.53 8.60 -2.99
C PRO A 205 -17.39 8.40 -1.98
N ALA A 206 -17.38 7.23 -1.34
CA ALA A 206 -16.27 6.78 -0.51
C ALA A 206 -15.06 6.36 -1.37
N LEU A 207 -13.86 6.52 -0.81
CA LEU A 207 -12.60 6.12 -1.43
C LEU A 207 -12.52 4.59 -1.53
N ASP A 208 -12.44 4.06 -2.76
CA ASP A 208 -12.30 2.61 -2.99
C ASP A 208 -10.89 2.14 -2.65
N HIS A 209 -9.90 2.76 -3.30
CA HIS A 209 -8.49 2.50 -3.10
C HIS A 209 -7.65 3.74 -3.40
N TYR A 210 -6.38 3.71 -3.00
CA TYR A 210 -5.42 4.73 -3.42
C TYR A 210 -4.04 4.13 -3.67
N SER A 211 -3.22 4.85 -4.43
CA SER A 211 -1.84 4.50 -4.68
C SER A 211 -0.88 5.65 -4.46
N VAL A 212 0.35 5.31 -4.08
CA VAL A 212 1.50 6.21 -4.15
C VAL A 212 2.38 5.77 -5.32
N LEU A 213 2.54 6.68 -6.28
CA LEU A 213 3.29 6.50 -7.52
C LEU A 213 4.61 7.27 -7.45
N TYR A 214 5.68 6.63 -7.92
CA TYR A 214 6.96 7.23 -8.29
C TYR A 214 7.07 7.31 -9.83
N PRO A 215 6.72 8.44 -10.47
CA PRO A 215 6.68 8.56 -11.93
C PRO A 215 7.97 8.15 -12.63
N GLN A 216 9.13 8.55 -12.07
CA GLN A 216 10.44 8.28 -12.65
C GLN A 216 10.76 6.78 -12.75
N GLY A 217 10.18 5.94 -11.88
CA GLY A 217 10.30 4.48 -11.93
C GLY A 217 9.58 3.83 -13.12
N THR A 218 8.80 4.60 -13.90
CA THR A 218 8.10 4.14 -15.11
C THR A 218 8.76 4.59 -16.42
N VAL A 219 9.84 5.39 -16.34
CA VAL A 219 10.59 5.86 -17.52
C VAL A 219 11.29 4.68 -18.21
N ASN A 220 11.24 4.65 -19.55
CA ASN A 220 11.98 3.67 -20.33
C ASN A 220 12.77 4.37 -21.45
N SER A 221 13.99 4.78 -21.12
CA SER A 221 14.90 5.49 -22.02
C SER A 221 15.24 4.70 -23.30
N MET A 222 15.23 3.36 -23.26
CA MET A 222 15.47 2.53 -24.45
C MET A 222 14.33 2.59 -25.47
N ALA A 223 13.11 2.93 -25.03
CA ALA A 223 11.94 3.12 -25.88
C ALA A 223 11.62 4.60 -26.14
N ASN A 224 12.50 5.53 -25.71
CA ASN A 224 12.25 6.97 -25.68
C ASN A 224 10.91 7.34 -24.99
N ASP A 225 10.63 6.66 -23.88
CA ASP A 225 9.35 6.68 -23.19
C ASP A 225 9.46 7.50 -21.89
N PRO A 226 8.78 8.65 -21.77
CA PRO A 226 8.91 9.55 -20.63
C PRO A 226 8.23 9.05 -19.35
N GLY A 227 7.63 7.85 -19.38
CA GLY A 227 6.92 7.27 -18.26
C GLY A 227 5.56 7.93 -17.98
N ARG A 228 4.85 7.36 -17.02
CA ARG A 228 3.55 7.83 -16.52
C ARG A 228 3.75 8.89 -15.45
N GLN A 229 3.12 10.06 -15.63
CA GLN A 229 3.17 11.17 -14.66
C GLN A 229 2.03 11.12 -13.62
N TRP A 230 0.93 10.44 -13.96
CA TRP A 230 -0.25 10.16 -13.14
C TRP A 230 -0.76 8.77 -13.54
#